data_AF-A0A4R2E299-F1
#
_entry.id   AF-A0A4R2E299-F1
#
_cell.length_a   1.000
_cell.length_b   1.000
_cell.length_c   1.000
_cell.angle_alpha   90.00
_cell.angle_beta   90.00
_cell.angle_gamma   90.00
#
_symmetry.space_group_name_H-M   'P 1'
#
loop_
_entity.id
_entity.type
_entity.pdbx_description
1 polymer ?
#
loop_
_entity_poly.entity_id
_entity_poly.type
_entity_poly.pdbx_seq_one_letter_code
_entity_poly.pdbx_strand_id
1 'polypeptide(L)'
;MALLFNYYVSQQDETYKHLTDYPLLLCKIFAIFTSIRNQILTAMKKILILTSMICIASLANAQSIQTNLDRIQDELDKIMQEANSLPAYKRSAISASILNIKRMLGSNYTVPYDNNYYPQERVMNDREFDNFILSIKQTSSFDARFMQISKATRNTSFYMDQIHDILKQFNFSSERNKIRDILLPKAIDHENIRLLYDLYRFPSEQKRLNELLEKNPRRESMQIEPERISKKTE
;
A
#
# COMPACT_ATOMS: atom_id res chain seq x y z
N MET A 1 18.61 -103.90 35.43
CA MET A 1 19.23 -102.56 35.55
C MET A 1 20.00 -102.15 34.30
N ALA A 2 20.74 -103.02 33.60
CA ALA A 2 21.43 -102.65 32.35
C ALA A 2 20.49 -102.33 31.14
N LEU A 3 19.30 -102.95 31.06
CA LEU A 3 18.34 -102.69 29.97
C LEU A 3 17.55 -101.38 30.13
N LEU A 4 17.36 -100.88 31.36
CA LEU A 4 16.72 -99.59 31.62
C LEU A 4 17.68 -98.41 31.39
N PHE A 5 18.99 -98.63 31.54
CA PHE A 5 20.00 -97.60 31.26
C PHE A 5 20.20 -97.38 29.75
N ASN A 6 20.19 -98.45 28.95
CA ASN A 6 20.29 -98.33 27.49
C ASN A 6 19.05 -97.73 26.83
N TYR A 7 17.84 -97.97 27.37
CA TYR A 7 16.63 -97.33 26.86
C TYR A 7 16.60 -95.83 27.17
N TYR A 8 17.13 -95.41 28.33
CA TYR A 8 17.17 -94.00 28.72
C TYR A 8 18.24 -93.21 27.97
N VAL A 9 19.41 -93.82 27.68
CA VAL A 9 20.48 -93.20 26.88
C VAL A 9 20.10 -93.14 25.38
N SER A 10 19.37 -94.13 24.85
CA SER A 10 18.89 -94.11 23.46
C SER A 10 17.78 -93.09 23.18
N GLN A 11 16.99 -92.71 24.19
CA GLN A 11 15.91 -91.71 24.05
C GLN A 11 16.41 -90.26 24.20
N GLN A 12 17.59 -90.05 24.81
CA GLN A 12 18.20 -88.72 24.90
C GLN A 12 18.78 -88.26 23.55
N ASP A 13 19.32 -89.16 22.72
CA ASP A 13 20.00 -88.75 21.48
C ASP A 13 19.05 -88.19 20.40
N GLU A 14 17.78 -88.59 20.37
CA GLU A 14 16.79 -88.06 19.41
C GLU A 14 16.15 -86.74 19.87
N THR A 15 16.08 -86.49 21.18
CA THR A 15 15.48 -85.26 21.72
C THR A 15 16.42 -84.05 21.66
N TYR A 16 17.75 -84.25 21.63
CA TYR A 16 18.73 -83.16 21.48
C TYR A 16 18.99 -82.75 20.02
N LYS A 17 18.58 -83.55 19.02
CA LYS A 17 18.71 -83.21 17.60
C LYS A 17 17.88 -81.99 17.18
N HIS A 18 16.79 -81.72 17.91
CA HIS A 18 15.99 -80.51 17.72
C HIS A 18 16.53 -79.29 18.49
N LEU A 19 17.43 -79.47 19.47
CA LEU A 19 18.01 -78.36 20.23
C LEU A 19 19.14 -77.63 19.49
N THR A 20 19.80 -78.28 18.52
CA THR A 20 20.91 -77.68 17.75
C THR A 20 20.47 -76.64 16.72
N ASP A 21 19.19 -76.60 16.35
CA ASP A 21 18.65 -75.66 15.35
C ASP A 21 18.11 -74.35 15.94
N TYR A 22 17.79 -74.33 17.25
CA TYR A 22 17.37 -73.12 17.96
C TYR A 22 18.39 -71.98 17.92
N PRO A 23 19.71 -72.19 18.16
CA PRO A 23 20.69 -71.11 18.04
C PRO A 23 20.77 -70.56 16.61
N LEU A 24 20.63 -71.41 15.58
CA LEU A 24 20.62 -70.97 14.19
C LEU A 24 19.36 -70.17 13.84
N LEU A 25 18.20 -70.57 14.37
CA LEU A 25 16.93 -69.86 14.23
C LEU A 25 16.99 -68.49 14.92
N LEU A 26 17.53 -68.42 16.14
CA LEU A 26 17.73 -67.18 16.89
C LEU A 26 18.70 -66.24 16.16
N CYS A 27 19.79 -66.76 15.57
CA CYS A 27 20.70 -65.98 14.74
C CYS A 27 19.99 -65.40 13.49
N LYS A 28 19.13 -66.18 12.83
CA LYS A 28 18.33 -65.71 11.68
C LYS A 28 17.33 -64.63 12.08
N ILE A 29 16.63 -64.81 13.20
CA ILE A 29 15.69 -63.81 13.74
C ILE A 29 16.44 -62.52 14.11
N PHE A 30 17.60 -62.62 14.75
CA PHE A 30 18.44 -61.47 15.10
C PHE A 30 18.97 -60.75 13.85
N ALA A 31 19.38 -61.49 12.82
CA ALA A 31 19.80 -60.93 11.53
C ALA A 31 18.66 -60.19 10.80
N ILE A 32 17.44 -60.74 10.85
CA ILE A 32 16.24 -60.07 10.30
C ILE A 32 15.94 -58.80 11.09
N PHE A 33 15.97 -58.85 12.42
CA PHE A 33 15.69 -57.70 13.27
C PHE A 33 16.71 -56.57 13.07
N THR A 34 18.00 -56.91 12.99
CA THR A 34 19.07 -55.94 12.70
C THR A 34 18.96 -55.36 11.28
N SER A 35 18.59 -56.18 10.28
CA SER A 35 18.30 -55.70 8.92
C SER A 35 17.13 -54.72 8.88
N ILE A 36 16.00 -55.07 9.51
CA ILE A 36 14.82 -54.19 9.62
C ILE A 36 15.18 -52.89 10.34
N ARG A 37 15.91 -52.97 11.48
CA ARG A 37 16.39 -51.79 12.21
C ARG A 37 17.23 -50.88 11.33
N ASN A 38 18.14 -51.44 10.54
CA ASN A 38 19.00 -50.68 9.64
C ASN A 38 18.22 -50.04 8.48
N GLN A 39 17.21 -50.73 7.95
CA GLN A 39 16.31 -50.17 6.94
C GLN A 39 15.49 -49.00 7.50
N ILE A 40 14.93 -49.15 8.72
CA ILE A 40 14.21 -48.08 9.41
C ILE A 40 15.11 -46.88 9.67
N LEU A 41 16.32 -47.10 10.21
CA LEU A 41 17.30 -46.03 10.44
C LEU A 41 17.68 -45.29 9.15
N THR A 42 17.82 -46.03 8.05
CA THR A 42 18.12 -45.43 6.73
C THR A 42 16.95 -44.60 6.22
N ALA A 43 15.71 -45.09 6.38
CA ALA A 43 14.51 -44.35 6.03
C ALA A 43 14.35 -43.07 6.87
N MET A 44 14.57 -43.16 8.19
CA MET A 44 14.54 -42.00 9.09
C MET A 44 15.57 -40.93 8.71
N LYS A 45 16.79 -41.33 8.36
CA LYS A 45 17.83 -40.39 7.87
C LYS A 45 17.38 -39.67 6.60
N LYS A 46 16.80 -40.40 5.63
CA LYS A 46 16.28 -39.80 4.38
C LYS A 46 15.15 -38.81 4.66
N ILE A 47 14.23 -39.14 5.56
CA ILE A 47 13.13 -38.25 5.95
C ILE A 47 13.68 -36.98 6.60
N LEU A 48 14.64 -37.10 7.52
CA LEU A 48 15.25 -35.94 8.19
C LEU A 48 15.98 -35.02 7.20
N ILE A 49 16.67 -35.59 6.22
CA ILE A 49 17.33 -34.82 5.15
C ILE A 49 16.27 -34.09 4.31
N LEU A 50 15.20 -34.79 3.91
CA LEU A 50 14.15 -34.21 3.09
C LEU A 50 13.43 -33.06 3.81
N THR A 51 13.09 -33.22 5.09
CA THR A 51 12.46 -32.15 5.88
C THR A 51 13.39 -30.95 6.04
N SER A 52 14.68 -31.18 6.26
CA SER A 52 15.66 -30.08 6.33
C SER A 52 15.77 -29.31 5.00
N MET A 53 15.76 -30.01 3.86
CA MET A 53 15.78 -29.38 2.53
C MET A 53 14.52 -28.54 2.28
N ILE A 54 13.34 -29.05 2.66
CA ILE A 54 12.08 -28.31 2.55
C ILE A 54 12.11 -27.05 3.44
N CYS A 55 12.63 -27.15 4.67
CA CYS A 55 12.78 -26.00 5.57
C CYS A 55 13.73 -24.95 4.97
N ILE A 56 14.88 -25.35 4.44
CA ILE A 56 15.86 -24.43 3.82
C ILE A 56 15.26 -23.75 2.59
N ALA A 57 14.59 -24.51 1.71
CA ALA A 57 13.93 -23.94 0.53
C ALA A 57 12.83 -22.95 0.90
N SER A 58 12.03 -23.26 1.93
CA SER A 58 10.97 -22.37 2.43
C SER A 58 11.55 -21.08 3.02
N LEU A 59 12.66 -21.17 3.77
CA LEU A 59 13.35 -20.03 4.36
C LEU A 59 14.00 -19.13 3.29
N ALA A 60 14.65 -19.73 2.29
CA ALA A 60 15.24 -18.99 1.17
C ALA A 60 14.16 -18.24 0.38
N ASN A 61 13.00 -18.88 0.14
CA ASN A 61 11.86 -18.22 -0.50
C ASN A 61 11.34 -17.05 0.35
N ALA A 62 11.15 -17.24 1.65
CA ALA A 62 10.73 -16.18 2.57
C ALA A 62 11.68 -14.98 2.57
N GLN A 63 13.00 -15.22 2.57
CA GLN A 63 14.00 -14.16 2.49
C GLN A 63 13.92 -13.38 1.17
N SER A 64 13.72 -14.07 0.04
CA SER A 64 13.57 -13.42 -1.26
C SER A 64 12.30 -12.56 -1.35
N ILE A 65 11.20 -13.04 -0.77
CA ILE A 65 9.94 -12.30 -0.66
C ILE A 65 10.16 -11.05 0.18
N GLN A 66 10.82 -11.16 1.34
CA GLN A 66 11.09 -10.02 2.19
C GLN A 66 11.96 -8.97 1.51
N THR A 67 13.03 -9.39 0.82
CA THR A 67 13.90 -8.46 0.09
C THR A 67 13.15 -7.73 -1.03
N ASN A 68 12.21 -8.40 -1.70
CA ASN A 68 11.36 -7.75 -2.70
C ASN A 68 10.37 -6.78 -2.05
N LEU A 69 9.82 -7.10 -0.89
CA LEU A 69 8.95 -6.18 -0.12
C LEU A 69 9.70 -4.92 0.30
N ASP A 70 10.93 -5.06 0.78
CA ASP A 70 11.76 -3.92 1.19
C ASP A 70 12.06 -3.00 -0.02
N ARG A 71 12.42 -3.58 -1.17
CA ARG A 71 12.60 -2.82 -2.43
C ARG A 71 11.34 -2.09 -2.87
N ILE A 72 10.18 -2.72 -2.76
CA ILE A 72 8.90 -2.09 -3.10
C ILE A 72 8.62 -0.92 -2.14
N GLN A 73 8.94 -1.05 -0.85
CA GLN A 73 8.79 0.04 0.11
C GLN A 73 9.69 1.23 -0.24
N ASP A 74 10.96 0.98 -0.56
CA ASP A 74 11.92 2.03 -0.97
C ASP A 74 11.42 2.79 -2.22
N GLU A 75 10.91 2.07 -3.23
CA GLU A 75 10.37 2.71 -4.43
C GLU A 75 9.10 3.52 -4.14
N LEU A 76 8.22 3.03 -3.27
CA LEU A 76 7.05 3.80 -2.84
C LEU A 76 7.43 5.09 -2.10
N ASP A 77 8.51 5.07 -1.30
CA ASP A 77 9.03 6.25 -0.61
C ASP A 77 9.64 7.26 -1.57
N LYS A 78 10.38 6.81 -2.60
CA LYS A 78 10.86 7.68 -3.67
C LYS A 78 9.72 8.33 -4.42
N ILE A 79 8.68 7.57 -4.79
CA ILE A 79 7.50 8.11 -5.47
C ILE A 79 6.79 9.15 -4.59
N MET A 80 6.68 8.92 -3.28
CA MET A 80 6.15 9.93 -2.35
C MET A 80 7.00 11.21 -2.34
N GLN A 81 8.32 11.07 -2.34
CA GLN A 81 9.24 12.19 -2.35
C GLN A 81 9.15 13.00 -3.66
N GLU A 82 9.08 12.31 -4.80
CA GLU A 82 8.86 12.93 -6.11
C GLU A 82 7.50 13.62 -6.20
N ALA A 83 6.45 13.00 -5.65
CA ALA A 83 5.11 13.57 -5.60
C ALA A 83 5.02 14.89 -4.80
N ASN A 84 6.00 15.18 -3.94
CA ASN A 84 6.05 16.47 -3.24
C ASN A 84 6.28 17.66 -4.19
N SER A 85 6.88 17.42 -5.36
CA SER A 85 7.05 18.44 -6.40
C SER A 85 5.78 18.72 -7.21
N LEU A 86 4.74 17.88 -7.07
CA LEU A 86 3.50 18.00 -7.81
C LEU A 86 2.49 18.95 -7.14
N PRO A 87 1.51 19.47 -7.91
CA PRO A 87 0.35 20.16 -7.36
C PRO A 87 -0.39 19.33 -6.31
N ALA A 88 -0.98 20.00 -5.32
CA ALA A 88 -1.54 19.37 -4.12
C ALA A 88 -2.56 18.26 -4.42
N TYR A 89 -3.39 18.41 -5.45
CA TYR A 89 -4.38 17.40 -5.85
C TYR A 89 -3.74 16.09 -6.35
N LYS A 90 -2.68 16.19 -7.17
CA LYS A 90 -1.93 15.02 -7.64
C LYS A 90 -1.21 14.34 -6.49
N ARG A 91 -0.59 15.14 -5.61
CA ARG A 91 0.08 14.64 -4.41
C ARG A 91 -0.89 13.90 -3.48
N SER A 92 -2.09 14.42 -3.28
CA SER A 92 -3.13 13.79 -2.44
C SER A 92 -3.58 12.44 -3.00
N ALA A 93 -3.89 12.37 -4.30
CA ALA A 93 -4.28 11.14 -4.96
C ALA A 93 -3.16 10.08 -4.91
N ILE A 94 -1.93 10.48 -5.22
CA ILE A 94 -0.75 9.59 -5.18
C ILE A 94 -0.49 9.11 -3.75
N SER A 95 -0.57 10.00 -2.76
CA SER A 95 -0.36 9.63 -1.35
C SER A 95 -1.41 8.63 -0.86
N ALA A 96 -2.68 8.79 -1.25
CA ALA A 96 -3.75 7.86 -0.90
C ALA A 96 -3.54 6.47 -1.55
N SER A 97 -3.13 6.42 -2.81
CA SER A 97 -2.80 5.17 -3.52
C SER A 97 -1.61 4.47 -2.87
N ILE A 98 -0.54 5.19 -2.58
CA ILE A 98 0.66 4.63 -1.92
C ILE A 98 0.31 4.08 -0.53
N LEU A 99 -0.53 4.79 0.22
CA LEU A 99 -0.96 4.34 1.54
C LEU A 99 -1.78 3.04 1.48
N ASN A 100 -2.68 2.91 0.49
CA ASN A 100 -3.42 1.67 0.30
C ASN A 100 -2.50 0.51 -0.09
N ILE A 101 -1.52 0.74 -0.96
CA ILE A 101 -0.52 -0.28 -1.32
C ILE A 101 0.29 -0.70 -0.07
N LYS A 102 0.78 0.26 0.73
CA LYS A 102 1.52 -0.03 1.97
C LYS A 102 0.71 -0.84 3.00
N ARG A 103 -0.60 -0.58 3.10
CA ARG A 103 -1.54 -1.37 3.93
C ARG A 103 -1.71 -2.79 3.39
N MET A 104 -1.86 -2.95 2.08
CA MET A 104 -1.96 -4.27 1.44
C MET A 104 -0.68 -5.11 1.63
N LEU A 105 0.48 -4.46 1.70
CA LEU A 105 1.77 -5.11 1.91
C LEU A 105 2.06 -5.46 3.39
N GLY A 106 1.11 -5.22 4.31
CA GLY A 106 1.23 -5.60 5.72
C GLY A 106 2.24 -4.76 6.52
N SER A 107 2.70 -3.63 5.99
CA SER A 107 3.57 -2.73 6.74
C SER A 107 2.77 -2.02 7.84
N ASN A 108 3.16 -2.23 9.10
CA ASN A 108 2.65 -1.47 10.24
C ASN A 108 3.30 -0.08 10.25
N TYR A 109 3.04 0.75 9.24
CA TYR A 109 3.32 2.18 9.35
C TYR A 109 2.30 2.79 10.30
N THR A 110 2.63 2.84 11.59
CA THR A 110 2.06 3.83 12.50
C THR A 110 2.70 5.16 12.20
N VAL A 111 2.09 5.94 11.30
CA VAL A 111 2.37 7.37 11.22
C VAL A 111 2.02 7.97 12.59
N PRO A 112 2.86 8.83 13.20
CA PRO A 112 2.40 9.67 14.29
C PRO A 112 1.20 10.42 13.77
N TYR A 113 0.07 10.19 14.43
CA TYR A 113 -1.21 10.79 14.10
C TYR A 113 -1.04 12.32 14.26
N ASP A 114 -0.78 13.04 13.18
CA ASP A 114 -1.11 14.46 13.14
C ASP A 114 -2.63 14.53 12.97
N ASN A 115 -3.30 14.44 14.12
CA ASN A 115 -4.75 14.49 14.29
C ASN A 115 -5.31 15.90 14.04
N ASN A 116 -4.51 16.79 13.43
CA ASN A 116 -4.87 18.17 13.13
C ASN A 116 -5.12 18.43 11.63
N TYR A 117 -5.33 17.38 10.84
CA TYR A 117 -5.93 17.54 9.51
C TYR A 117 -7.44 17.72 9.69
N TYR A 118 -7.87 18.98 9.59
CA TYR A 118 -9.24 19.52 9.60
C TYR A 118 -10.37 18.50 9.36
N PRO A 119 -11.55 18.66 10.02
CA PRO A 119 -12.71 17.80 9.78
C PRO A 119 -12.88 17.64 8.28
N GLN A 120 -12.72 16.41 7.79
CA GLN A 120 -12.55 16.07 6.38
C GLN A 120 -13.66 16.72 5.57
N GLU A 121 -13.42 17.94 5.07
CA GLU A 121 -14.30 18.55 4.10
C GLU A 121 -14.22 17.63 2.89
N ARG A 122 -15.33 16.95 2.61
CA ARG A 122 -15.41 15.98 1.51
C ARG A 122 -14.91 16.64 0.24
N VAL A 123 -13.85 16.10 -0.35
CA VAL A 123 -13.32 16.60 -1.63
C VAL A 123 -14.04 15.89 -2.76
N MET A 124 -14.46 16.62 -3.79
CA MET A 124 -15.11 15.99 -4.95
C MET A 124 -14.07 15.17 -5.74
N ASN A 125 -14.32 13.88 -5.94
CA ASN A 125 -13.46 13.04 -6.78
C ASN A 125 -13.77 13.24 -8.28
N ASP A 126 -12.86 12.85 -9.16
CA ASP A 126 -12.95 13.11 -10.60
C ASP A 126 -14.21 12.55 -11.25
N ARG A 127 -14.60 11.31 -10.91
CA ARG A 127 -15.80 10.68 -11.47
C ARG A 127 -17.08 11.41 -11.05
N GLU A 128 -17.15 11.86 -9.80
CA GLU A 128 -18.25 12.67 -9.32
C GLU A 128 -18.24 14.06 -9.96
N PHE A 129 -17.05 14.65 -10.15
CA PHE A 129 -16.85 15.94 -10.77
C PHE A 129 -17.27 15.94 -12.24
N ASP A 130 -16.93 14.90 -13.01
CA ASP A 130 -17.35 14.76 -14.41
C ASP A 130 -18.87 14.77 -14.54
N ASN A 131 -19.56 14.00 -13.69
CA ASN A 131 -21.02 13.98 -13.64
C ASN A 131 -21.59 15.34 -13.21
N PHE A 132 -20.93 16.01 -12.27
CA PHE A 132 -21.32 17.34 -11.82
C PHE A 132 -21.20 18.37 -12.95
N ILE A 133 -20.09 18.40 -13.68
CA ILE A 133 -19.90 19.28 -14.85
C ILE A 133 -20.93 18.97 -15.95
N LEU A 134 -21.23 17.70 -16.22
CA LEU A 134 -22.28 17.31 -17.16
C LEU A 134 -23.65 17.86 -16.74
N SER A 135 -24.00 17.79 -15.45
CA SER A 135 -25.27 18.34 -14.96
C SER A 135 -25.33 19.86 -15.05
N ILE A 136 -24.22 20.56 -14.80
CA ILE A 136 -24.09 22.01 -14.99
C ILE A 136 -24.30 22.37 -16.46
N LYS A 137 -23.71 21.61 -17.40
CA LYS A 137 -23.83 21.85 -18.85
C LYS A 137 -25.24 21.60 -19.38
N GLN A 138 -25.96 20.63 -18.83
CA GLN A 138 -27.35 20.31 -19.21
C GLN A 138 -28.36 21.32 -18.67
N THR A 139 -27.98 22.11 -17.67
CA THR A 139 -28.85 23.12 -17.06
C THR A 139 -28.77 24.42 -17.87
N SER A 140 -29.91 24.94 -18.33
CA SER A 140 -29.96 26.04 -19.30
C SER A 140 -29.83 27.44 -18.69
N SER A 141 -30.34 27.66 -17.47
CA SER A 141 -30.31 28.98 -16.84
C SER A 141 -29.14 29.15 -15.87
N PHE A 142 -28.57 30.36 -15.84
CA PHE A 142 -27.50 30.71 -14.89
C PHE A 142 -27.94 30.50 -13.44
N ASP A 143 -29.14 30.94 -13.06
CA ASP A 143 -29.61 30.86 -11.68
C ASP A 143 -29.73 29.40 -11.19
N ALA A 144 -30.20 28.49 -12.05
CA ALA A 144 -30.28 27.07 -11.70
C ALA A 144 -28.89 26.44 -11.56
N ARG A 145 -27.95 26.79 -12.47
CA ARG A 145 -26.55 26.35 -12.38
C ARG A 145 -25.88 26.89 -11.11
N PHE A 146 -26.08 28.17 -10.81
CA PHE A 146 -25.57 28.81 -9.60
C PHE A 146 -26.10 28.15 -8.33
N MET A 147 -27.40 27.79 -8.31
CA MET A 147 -28.00 27.07 -7.18
C MET A 147 -27.42 25.66 -7.01
N GLN A 148 -27.20 24.92 -8.10
CA GLN A 148 -26.55 23.61 -8.06
C GLN A 148 -25.13 23.71 -7.48
N ILE A 149 -24.34 24.68 -7.97
CA ILE A 149 -22.97 24.91 -7.47
C ILE A 149 -22.99 25.31 -5.99
N SER A 150 -23.87 26.25 -5.62
CA SER A 150 -24.04 26.67 -4.22
C SER A 150 -24.47 25.54 -3.30
N LYS A 151 -25.22 24.55 -3.79
CA LYS A 151 -25.61 23.37 -3.01
C LYS A 151 -24.42 22.42 -2.83
N ALA A 152 -23.61 22.24 -3.87
CA ALA A 152 -22.41 21.40 -3.81
C ALA A 152 -21.35 21.97 -2.84
N THR A 153 -21.11 23.29 -2.87
CA THR A 153 -20.10 23.95 -2.02
C THR A 153 -20.40 23.93 -0.52
N ARG A 154 -21.64 23.64 -0.10
CA ARG A 154 -21.99 23.54 1.32
C ARG A 154 -21.28 22.39 2.01
N ASN A 155 -21.14 21.26 1.32
CA ASN A 155 -20.69 20.00 1.90
C ASN A 155 -19.45 19.46 1.18
N THR A 156 -18.90 20.19 0.21
CA THR A 156 -17.82 19.69 -0.63
C THR A 156 -16.84 20.78 -0.97
N SER A 157 -15.56 20.42 -0.89
CA SER A 157 -14.43 21.27 -1.25
C SER A 157 -13.87 20.83 -2.61
N PHE A 158 -13.23 21.77 -3.29
CA PHE A 158 -12.79 21.62 -4.68
C PHE A 158 -11.31 21.96 -4.79
N TYR A 159 -10.64 21.30 -5.73
CA TYR A 159 -9.32 21.76 -6.16
C TYR A 159 -9.43 22.94 -7.12
N MET A 160 -8.39 23.75 -7.23
CA MET A 160 -8.41 25.00 -8.00
C MET A 160 -8.58 24.77 -9.50
N ASP A 161 -8.07 23.66 -10.01
CA ASP A 161 -8.31 23.15 -11.37
C ASP A 161 -9.78 22.75 -11.59
N GLN A 162 -10.43 22.09 -10.62
CA GLN A 162 -11.87 21.85 -10.67
C GLN A 162 -12.67 23.16 -10.65
N ILE A 163 -12.26 24.15 -9.84
CA ILE A 163 -12.85 25.49 -9.83
C ILE A 163 -12.68 26.18 -11.19
N HIS A 164 -11.49 26.07 -11.79
CA HIS A 164 -11.22 26.58 -13.13
C HIS A 164 -12.18 25.99 -14.17
N ASP A 165 -12.33 24.67 -14.17
CA ASP A 165 -13.20 23.98 -15.10
C ASP A 165 -14.68 24.34 -14.93
N ILE A 166 -15.14 24.55 -13.69
CA ILE A 166 -16.48 25.07 -13.42
C ILE A 166 -16.64 26.48 -14.00
N LEU A 167 -15.69 27.38 -13.72
CA LEU A 167 -15.75 28.78 -14.17
C LEU A 167 -15.68 28.91 -15.69
N LYS A 168 -14.94 28.01 -16.35
CA LYS A 168 -14.83 27.93 -17.81
C LYS A 168 -16.17 27.65 -18.51
N GLN A 169 -17.16 27.12 -17.78
CA GLN A 169 -18.50 26.88 -18.32
C GLN A 169 -19.37 28.16 -18.42
N PHE A 170 -18.85 29.33 -18.05
CA PHE A 170 -19.59 30.59 -18.03
C PHE A 170 -18.89 31.63 -18.90
N ASN A 171 -19.64 32.22 -19.83
CA ASN A 171 -19.09 33.15 -20.83
C ASN A 171 -18.94 34.57 -20.28
N PHE A 172 -19.82 34.99 -19.39
CA PHE A 172 -19.83 36.34 -18.83
C PHE A 172 -18.96 36.42 -17.57
N SER A 173 -18.15 37.47 -17.47
CA SER A 173 -17.26 37.61 -16.31
C SER A 173 -18.01 37.94 -15.01
N SER A 174 -19.18 38.59 -15.11
CA SER A 174 -20.09 38.79 -13.98
C SER A 174 -20.56 37.47 -13.36
N GLU A 175 -20.87 36.47 -14.19
CA GLU A 175 -21.24 35.12 -13.76
C GLU A 175 -20.05 34.40 -13.12
N ARG A 176 -18.88 34.43 -13.78
CA ARG A 176 -17.64 33.85 -13.23
C ARG A 176 -17.28 34.45 -11.88
N ASN A 177 -17.43 35.76 -11.70
CA ASN A 177 -17.16 36.44 -10.44
C ASN A 177 -18.09 35.94 -9.32
N LYS A 178 -19.40 35.85 -9.58
CA LYS A 178 -20.37 35.34 -8.59
C LYS A 178 -20.05 33.90 -8.17
N ILE A 179 -19.67 33.05 -9.13
CA ILE A 179 -19.37 31.64 -8.88
C ILE A 179 -18.02 31.46 -8.18
N ARG A 180 -17.02 32.25 -8.56
CA ARG A 180 -15.72 32.27 -7.87
C ARG A 180 -15.91 32.60 -6.39
N ASP A 181 -16.70 33.62 -6.07
CA ASP A 181 -16.85 34.10 -4.70
C ASP A 181 -17.47 33.04 -3.76
N ILE A 182 -18.24 32.08 -4.29
CA ILE A 182 -18.76 30.94 -3.53
C ILE A 182 -17.84 29.71 -3.51
N LEU A 183 -17.02 29.51 -4.55
CA LEU A 183 -16.13 28.34 -4.69
C LEU A 183 -14.79 28.57 -3.99
N LEU A 184 -14.24 29.77 -4.10
CA LEU A 184 -12.90 30.08 -3.63
C LEU A 184 -12.71 29.84 -2.12
N PRO A 185 -13.67 30.14 -1.23
CA PRO A 185 -13.56 29.79 0.20
C PRO A 185 -13.52 28.28 0.48
N LYS A 186 -13.92 27.46 -0.50
CA LYS A 186 -13.94 25.98 -0.45
C LYS A 186 -12.83 25.37 -1.32
N ALA A 187 -11.86 26.18 -1.73
CA ALA A 187 -10.69 25.70 -2.44
C ALA A 187 -9.73 25.01 -1.47
N ILE A 188 -9.11 23.91 -1.89
CA ILE A 188 -8.15 23.17 -1.06
C ILE A 188 -6.73 23.72 -1.25
N ASP A 189 -6.39 24.07 -2.49
CA ASP A 189 -5.06 24.47 -2.95
C ASP A 189 -5.06 25.93 -3.42
N HIS A 190 -5.29 26.83 -2.47
CA HIS A 190 -5.31 28.28 -2.70
C HIS A 190 -4.04 28.83 -3.37
N GLU A 191 -2.89 28.17 -3.16
CA GLU A 191 -1.62 28.51 -3.82
C GLU A 191 -1.70 28.47 -5.35
N ASN A 192 -2.63 27.68 -5.91
CA ASN A 192 -2.79 27.49 -7.34
C ASN A 192 -3.80 28.46 -7.97
N ILE A 193 -4.28 29.48 -7.24
CA ILE A 193 -5.25 30.47 -7.77
C ILE A 193 -4.77 31.19 -9.05
N ARG A 194 -3.46 31.17 -9.33
CA ARG A 194 -2.89 31.62 -10.61
C ARG A 194 -3.49 30.90 -11.82
N LEU A 195 -4.00 29.68 -11.66
CA LEU A 195 -4.72 28.95 -12.70
C LEU A 195 -5.91 29.72 -13.23
N LEU A 196 -6.57 30.55 -12.42
CA LEU A 196 -7.78 31.28 -12.83
C LEU A 196 -7.49 32.51 -13.72
N TYR A 197 -6.23 32.90 -13.91
CA TYR A 197 -5.87 34.15 -14.61
C TYR A 197 -6.27 34.16 -16.09
N ASP A 198 -6.16 33.01 -16.75
CA ASP A 198 -6.49 32.86 -18.17
C ASP A 198 -8.00 33.05 -18.46
N LEU A 199 -8.86 32.89 -17.45
CA LEU A 199 -10.30 33.12 -17.54
C LEU A 199 -10.70 34.61 -17.51
N TYR A 200 -9.77 35.50 -17.13
CA TYR A 200 -10.00 36.92 -16.99
C TYR A 200 -9.12 37.70 -17.98
N ARG A 201 -9.76 38.27 -19.00
CA ARG A 201 -9.07 38.99 -20.09
C ARG A 201 -8.74 40.43 -19.75
N PHE A 202 -9.40 41.01 -18.74
CA PHE A 202 -9.22 42.42 -18.41
C PHE A 202 -8.26 42.60 -17.23
N PRO A 203 -7.30 43.55 -17.30
CA PRO A 203 -6.35 43.82 -16.21
C PRO A 203 -7.01 44.16 -14.87
N SER A 204 -8.18 44.81 -14.89
CA SER A 204 -8.95 45.12 -13.68
C SER A 204 -9.48 43.87 -12.96
N GLU A 205 -9.84 42.84 -13.72
CA GLU A 205 -10.31 41.56 -13.17
C GLU A 205 -9.14 40.74 -12.61
N GLN A 206 -7.99 40.77 -13.28
CA GLN A 206 -6.74 40.17 -12.78
C GLN A 206 -6.24 40.87 -11.52
N LYS A 207 -6.33 42.20 -11.46
CA LYS A 207 -6.01 42.97 -10.24
C LYS A 207 -6.88 42.53 -9.06
N ARG A 208 -8.18 42.32 -9.28
CA ARG A 208 -9.10 41.83 -8.23
C ARG A 208 -8.76 40.42 -7.76
N LEU A 209 -8.24 39.56 -8.65
CA LEU A 209 -7.74 38.23 -8.29
C LEU A 209 -6.43 38.30 -7.49
N ASN A 210 -5.53 39.24 -7.82
CA ASN A 210 -4.34 39.56 -7.02
C ASN A 210 -4.70 40.05 -5.61
N GLU A 211 -5.71 40.91 -5.47
CA GLU A 211 -6.17 41.37 -4.15
C GLU A 211 -6.71 40.22 -3.29
N LEU A 212 -7.29 39.17 -3.91
CA LEU A 212 -7.75 37.96 -3.22
C LEU A 212 -6.58 37.06 -2.78
N LEU A 213 -5.49 37.05 -3.54
CA LEU A 213 -4.22 36.41 -3.17
C LEU A 213 -3.60 37.09 -1.94
N GLU A 214 -3.49 38.42 -1.97
CA GLU A 214 -2.90 39.21 -0.90
C GLU A 214 -3.70 39.17 0.41
N LYS A 215 -5.04 39.00 0.33
CA LYS A 215 -5.91 38.87 1.51
C LYS A 215 -5.94 37.48 2.16
N ASN A 216 -5.35 36.46 1.54
CA ASN A 216 -5.30 35.09 2.07
C ASN A 216 -3.88 34.72 2.54
N PRO A 217 -3.40 35.19 3.71
CA PRO A 217 -2.02 35.00 4.17
C PRO A 217 -1.69 33.58 4.67
N ARG A 218 -2.53 32.56 4.42
CA ARG A 218 -2.17 31.18 4.80
C ARG A 218 -1.17 30.61 3.77
N ARG A 219 0.12 30.80 4.11
CA ARG A 219 1.37 30.21 3.55
C ARG A 219 2.16 31.08 2.57
N GLU A 220 2.49 32.29 2.99
CA GLU A 220 3.66 33.05 2.50
C GLU A 220 5.04 32.45 2.90
N SER A 221 5.11 31.24 3.45
CA SER A 221 6.38 30.58 3.75
C SER A 221 6.96 29.87 2.51
N MET A 222 7.17 30.62 1.43
CA MET A 222 8.18 30.35 0.39
C MET A 222 8.25 31.54 -0.57
N GLN A 223 8.40 32.75 -0.04
CA GLN A 223 9.03 33.80 -0.81
C GLN A 223 10.52 33.42 -0.92
N ILE A 224 10.95 33.03 -2.11
CA ILE A 224 12.35 33.19 -2.50
C ILE A 224 12.60 34.70 -2.42
N GLU A 225 13.39 35.06 -1.42
CA GLU A 225 13.93 36.39 -1.19
C GLU A 225 14.55 36.90 -2.50
N PRO A 226 14.07 38.00 -3.12
CA PRO A 226 14.89 38.68 -4.11
C PRO A 226 16.11 39.21 -3.36
N GLU A 227 17.27 38.68 -3.74
CA GLU A 227 18.59 39.15 -3.33
C GLU A 227 18.58 40.66 -3.05
N ARG A 228 18.77 41.01 -1.78
CA ARG A 228 19.29 42.32 -1.40
C ARG A 228 20.69 42.46 -2.01
N ILE A 229 20.79 42.96 -3.23
CA ILE A 229 21.96 43.76 -3.60
C ILE A 229 21.74 45.14 -2.98
N SER A 230 22.09 45.21 -1.70
CA SER A 230 22.28 46.45 -0.97
C SER A 230 23.68 46.99 -1.25
N LYS A 231 23.75 48.32 -1.39
CA LYS A 231 24.92 49.22 -1.29
C LYS A 231 25.63 49.47 -2.62
N LYS A 232 25.97 50.70 -3.00
CA LYS A 232 26.12 52.00 -2.31
C LYS A 232 26.18 53.05 -3.45
N THR A 233 25.51 54.19 -3.38
CA THR A 233 26.07 55.43 -2.83
C THR A 233 27.53 55.64 -3.22
N GLU A 234 27.75 56.27 -4.38
CA GLU A 234 28.49 57.52 -4.57
C GLU A 234 28.24 58.06 -5.99
#